data_AF-A0A9N9SHS2-F1
#
_entry.id   AF-A0A9N9SHS2-F1
#
_cell.length_a   1.000
_cell.length_b   1.000
_cell.length_c   1.000
_cell.angle_alpha   90.00
_cell.angle_beta   90.00
_cell.angle_gamma   90.00
#
_symmetry.space_group_name_H-M   'P 1'
#
loop_
_entity.id
_entity.type
_entity.pdbx_description
1 polymer ?
#
loop_
_entity_poly.entity_id
_entity_poly.type
_entity_poly.pdbx_seq_one_letter_code
_entity_poly.pdbx_strand_id
1 'polypeptide(L)'
;MDPGIICFQHCGPKIFCFSLPDSCPVCEKALDNANFSLLPFRVPYPFVQASQYPCAVVIKPTTGDFMNDYFNSKDLHVGVTTSKGTIVEFDKNGLRHHASLQWGQCLLLDRAPGPWRDHWDATLRSVCAEDCWSPEDYRENSHNCYSFVLKFLVDLGYGSLSRAAKSRTHFCEEFIIPRTTSAGKYISLYRKLKKNGIYVDRTKMD
;
A
#
# COMPACT_ATOMS: atom_id res chain seq x y z
N MET A 1 8.57 -7.99 4.47
CA MET A 1 9.87 -7.31 4.65
C MET A 1 10.30 -6.80 3.28
N ASP A 2 10.86 -5.58 3.21
CA ASP A 2 11.35 -5.00 1.95
C ASP A 2 12.50 -5.86 1.40
N PRO A 3 12.38 -6.44 0.19
CA PRO A 3 13.44 -7.26 -0.40
C PRO A 3 14.61 -6.41 -0.94
N GLY A 4 14.52 -5.09 -0.95
CA GLY A 4 15.62 -4.20 -1.29
C GLY A 4 16.04 -4.29 -2.76
N ILE A 5 15.06 -4.34 -3.68
CA ILE A 5 15.34 -4.40 -5.13
C ILE A 5 16.23 -3.23 -5.54
N ILE A 6 17.32 -3.54 -6.23
CA ILE A 6 18.29 -2.59 -6.77
C ILE A 6 18.00 -2.40 -8.25
N CYS A 7 18.11 -1.16 -8.73
CA CYS A 7 18.11 -0.81 -10.15
C CYS A 7 19.42 -0.10 -10.50
N PHE A 8 20.03 -0.46 -11.63
CA PHE A 8 21.20 0.22 -12.19
C PHE A 8 21.19 0.18 -13.73
N GLN A 9 22.01 1.01 -14.37
CA GLN A 9 22.20 1.01 -15.82
C GLN A 9 23.68 1.16 -16.14
N HIS A 10 24.23 0.21 -16.90
CA HIS A 10 25.65 0.19 -17.26
C HIS A 10 25.85 0.31 -18.77
N CYS A 11 25.33 -0.65 -19.55
CA CYS A 11 25.59 -0.75 -20.99
C CYS A 11 24.34 -0.50 -21.87
N GLY A 12 23.38 0.29 -21.36
CA GLY A 12 22.15 0.61 -22.08
C GLY A 12 20.87 0.26 -21.31
N PRO A 13 20.50 -1.02 -21.13
CA PRO A 13 19.25 -1.38 -20.47
C PRO A 13 19.30 -1.17 -18.96
N LYS A 14 18.13 -0.95 -18.34
CA LYS A 14 17.99 -0.96 -16.88
C LYS A 14 18.03 -2.40 -16.39
N ILE A 15 18.75 -2.64 -15.32
CA ILE A 15 18.97 -3.96 -14.74
C ILE A 15 18.49 -3.92 -13.30
N PHE A 16 17.69 -4.91 -12.93
CA PHE A 16 17.13 -5.07 -11.60
C PHE A 16 17.62 -6.38 -10.98
N CYS A 17 17.90 -6.36 -9.67
CA CYS A 17 18.44 -7.50 -8.91
C CYS A 17 18.20 -7.31 -7.40
N PHE A 18 18.37 -8.36 -6.59
CA PHE A 18 18.38 -8.25 -5.13
C PHE A 18 19.75 -7.89 -4.56
N SER A 19 20.81 -8.28 -5.26
CA SER A 19 22.20 -7.95 -4.95
C SER A 19 22.91 -7.57 -6.24
N LEU A 20 23.77 -6.55 -6.18
CA LEU A 20 24.55 -6.14 -7.34
C LEU A 20 25.50 -7.29 -7.74
N PRO A 21 25.50 -7.73 -9.02
CA PRO A 21 26.41 -8.78 -9.48
C PRO A 21 27.83 -8.23 -9.69
N ASP A 22 28.84 -9.11 -9.73
CA ASP A 22 30.23 -8.71 -10.01
C ASP A 22 30.43 -8.30 -11.47
N SER A 23 29.66 -8.91 -12.39
CA SER A 23 29.69 -8.64 -13.81
C SER A 23 28.33 -8.23 -14.35
N CYS A 24 28.33 -7.35 -15.35
CA CYS A 24 27.12 -6.90 -16.03
C CYS A 24 26.43 -8.09 -16.72
N PRO A 25 25.17 -8.42 -16.42
CA PRO A 25 24.47 -9.56 -17.01
C PRO A 25 24.12 -9.38 -18.51
N VAL A 26 24.50 -8.25 -19.11
CA VAL A 26 24.22 -7.94 -20.53
C VAL A 26 25.49 -7.90 -21.37
N CYS A 27 26.58 -7.34 -20.86
CA CYS A 27 27.84 -7.20 -21.61
C CYS A 27 29.03 -7.88 -20.93
N GLU A 28 28.80 -8.58 -19.81
CA GLU A 28 29.75 -9.44 -19.07
C GLU A 28 30.98 -8.73 -18.46
N LYS A 29 31.14 -7.42 -18.70
CA LYS A 29 32.18 -6.60 -18.08
C LYS A 29 31.98 -6.46 -16.56
N ALA A 30 33.08 -6.45 -15.82
CA ALA A 30 33.09 -6.23 -14.38
C ALA A 30 32.46 -4.89 -13.98
N LEU A 31 31.73 -4.87 -12.86
CA LEU A 31 31.00 -3.72 -12.34
C LEU A 31 31.78 -2.94 -11.25
N ASP A 32 32.89 -3.49 -10.76
CA ASP A 32 33.75 -2.91 -9.71
C ASP A 32 34.24 -1.49 -10.04
N ASN A 33 34.61 -1.24 -11.30
CA ASN A 33 35.09 0.03 -11.82
C ASN A 33 34.29 0.50 -13.04
N ALA A 34 33.04 0.04 -13.17
CA ALA A 34 32.20 0.36 -14.31
C ALA A 34 31.69 1.80 -14.27
N ASN A 35 31.69 2.46 -15.43
CA ASN A 35 31.00 3.74 -15.61
C ASN A 35 29.50 3.49 -15.80
N PHE A 36 28.74 3.61 -14.71
CA PHE A 36 27.29 3.50 -14.76
C PHE A 36 26.66 4.73 -15.43
N SER A 37 25.74 4.49 -16.35
CA SER A 37 24.81 5.53 -16.83
C SER A 37 23.76 5.88 -15.77
N LEU A 38 23.42 4.92 -14.90
CA LEU A 38 22.60 5.12 -13.70
C LEU A 38 23.20 4.31 -12.56
N LEU A 39 23.68 5.03 -11.54
CA LEU A 39 24.26 4.41 -10.36
C LEU A 39 23.24 3.48 -9.68
N PRO A 40 23.69 2.37 -9.07
CA PRO A 40 22.81 1.49 -8.33
C PRO A 40 22.04 2.23 -7.24
N PHE A 41 20.71 2.11 -7.25
CA PHE A 41 19.83 2.65 -6.22
C PHE A 41 18.73 1.66 -5.84
N ARG A 42 18.18 1.83 -4.64
CA ARG A 42 17.04 1.01 -4.18
C ARG A 42 15.75 1.51 -4.81
N VAL A 43 15.04 0.59 -5.47
CA VAL A 43 13.69 0.84 -5.94
C VAL A 43 12.79 1.08 -4.72
N PRO A 44 12.03 2.19 -4.66
CA PRO A 44 11.18 2.49 -3.52
C PRO A 44 10.20 1.35 -3.19
N TYR A 45 10.22 0.90 -1.93
CA TYR A 45 9.29 -0.10 -1.43
C TYR A 45 7.92 0.55 -1.17
N PRO A 46 6.84 0.11 -1.82
CA PRO A 46 5.56 0.82 -1.76
C PRO A 46 4.73 0.51 -0.51
N PHE A 47 5.14 -0.48 0.28
CA PHE A 47 4.34 -0.94 1.42
C PHE A 47 4.85 -0.38 2.74
N VAL A 48 3.90 -0.10 3.63
CA VAL A 48 4.14 0.49 4.93
C VAL A 48 3.58 -0.37 6.05
N GLN A 49 4.11 -0.19 7.25
CA GLN A 49 3.48 -0.68 8.47
C GLN A 49 2.47 0.37 8.96
N ALA A 50 1.19 0.03 8.97
CA ALA A 50 0.11 0.98 9.28
C ALA A 50 0.34 1.72 10.60
N SER A 51 0.79 1.03 11.65
CA SER A 51 0.98 1.63 12.98
C SER A 51 2.03 2.75 13.04
N GLN A 52 2.87 2.90 12.01
CA GLN A 52 3.85 4.00 11.91
C GLN A 52 3.26 5.26 11.26
N TYR A 53 2.04 5.18 10.73
CA TYR A 53 1.37 6.25 10.00
C TYR A 53 0.12 6.67 10.77
N PRO A 54 0.19 7.70 11.62
CA PRO A 54 -0.96 8.19 12.36
C PRO A 54 -1.94 8.92 11.43
N CYS A 55 -3.23 8.89 11.79
CA CYS A 55 -4.31 9.55 11.05
C CYS A 55 -4.33 9.20 9.56
N ALA A 56 -4.20 7.91 9.25
CA ALA A 56 -4.06 7.41 7.89
C ALA A 56 -5.20 6.48 7.50
N VAL A 57 -5.48 6.44 6.19
CA VAL A 57 -6.29 5.41 5.55
C VAL A 57 -5.35 4.45 4.84
N VAL A 58 -5.49 3.16 5.12
CA VAL A 58 -4.59 2.11 4.64
C VAL A 58 -5.39 0.95 4.08
N ILE A 59 -4.82 0.26 3.09
CA ILE A 59 -5.38 -0.97 2.53
C ILE A 59 -4.36 -2.11 2.58
N LYS A 60 -4.86 -3.34 2.70
CA LYS A 60 -4.10 -4.58 2.59
C LYS A 60 -4.90 -5.63 1.81
N PRO A 61 -4.29 -6.72 1.32
CA PRO A 61 -5.06 -7.86 0.82
C PRO A 61 -5.92 -8.44 1.94
N THR A 62 -7.13 -8.90 1.62
CA THR A 62 -7.99 -9.56 2.61
C THR A 62 -7.36 -10.86 3.10
N THR A 63 -6.66 -11.58 2.22
CA THR A 63 -5.93 -12.81 2.53
C THR A 63 -4.50 -12.77 2.00
N GLY A 64 -3.57 -13.30 2.79
CA GLY A 64 -2.15 -13.37 2.42
C GLY A 64 -1.48 -11.99 2.34
N ASP A 65 -0.56 -11.84 1.39
CA ASP A 65 0.31 -10.68 1.28
C ASP A 65 0.42 -10.12 -0.17
N PHE A 66 0.79 -8.84 -0.32
CA PHE A 66 0.83 -8.19 -1.63
C PHE A 66 1.86 -8.81 -2.58
N MET A 67 3.01 -9.23 -2.04
CA MET A 67 4.16 -9.67 -2.81
C MET A 67 3.96 -11.08 -3.35
N ASN A 68 3.39 -11.99 -2.55
CA ASN A 68 3.24 -13.39 -2.91
C ASN A 68 1.83 -13.76 -3.37
N ASP A 69 0.79 -13.22 -2.74
CA ASP A 69 -0.58 -13.74 -2.91
C ASP A 69 -1.50 -12.85 -3.72
N TYR A 70 -1.25 -11.54 -3.77
CA TYR A 70 -2.16 -10.57 -4.40
C TYR A 70 -2.11 -10.59 -5.93
N PHE A 71 -3.27 -10.46 -6.56
CA PHE A 71 -3.44 -10.14 -7.98
C PHE A 71 -4.68 -9.24 -8.11
N ASN A 72 -4.84 -8.57 -9.25
CA ASN A 72 -5.80 -7.47 -9.38
C ASN A 72 -7.27 -7.84 -9.10
N SER A 73 -7.65 -9.11 -9.20
CA SER A 73 -9.00 -9.60 -8.87
C SER A 73 -9.16 -10.12 -7.44
N LYS A 74 -8.15 -9.99 -6.57
CA LYS A 74 -8.29 -10.30 -5.14
C LYS A 74 -8.86 -9.12 -4.38
N ASP A 75 -9.73 -9.45 -3.42
CA ASP A 75 -10.32 -8.49 -2.51
C ASP A 75 -9.27 -7.81 -1.62
N LEU A 76 -9.54 -6.53 -1.37
CA LEU A 76 -8.77 -5.68 -0.49
C LEU A 76 -9.58 -5.38 0.76
N HIS A 77 -8.88 -5.23 1.87
CA HIS A 77 -9.44 -4.79 3.14
C HIS A 77 -8.89 -3.41 3.48
N VAL A 78 -9.77 -2.51 3.91
CA VAL A 78 -9.44 -1.12 4.26
C VAL A 78 -9.62 -0.87 5.74
N GLY A 79 -8.77 -0.01 6.30
CA GLY A 79 -8.79 0.36 7.70
C GLY A 79 -8.20 1.76 7.90
N VAL A 80 -8.34 2.27 9.11
CA VAL A 80 -7.82 3.58 9.49
C VAL A 80 -6.93 3.48 10.71
N THR A 81 -6.02 4.42 10.87
CA THR A 81 -5.20 4.53 12.07
C THR A 81 -5.61 5.75 12.88
N THR A 82 -5.65 5.61 14.21
CA THR A 82 -5.77 6.74 15.14
C THR A 82 -4.53 7.62 15.08
N SER A 83 -4.57 8.76 15.77
CA SER A 83 -3.40 9.64 15.96
C SER A 83 -2.21 8.94 16.64
N LYS A 84 -2.45 7.82 17.35
CA LYS A 84 -1.43 7.00 18.01
C LYS A 84 -0.96 5.81 17.17
N GLY A 85 -1.50 5.62 15.97
CA GLY A 85 -1.17 4.48 15.11
C GLY A 85 -1.91 3.18 15.46
N THR A 86 -2.85 3.20 16.41
CA THR A 86 -3.78 2.06 16.62
C THR A 86 -4.66 1.90 15.39
N ILE A 87 -4.73 0.69 14.84
CA ILE A 87 -5.58 0.35 13.71
C ILE A 87 -7.02 0.18 14.19
N VAL A 88 -7.95 0.75 13.43
CA VAL A 88 -9.39 0.57 13.57
C VAL A 88 -9.93 0.02 12.26
N GLU A 89 -10.55 -1.16 12.34
CA GLU A 89 -11.11 -1.86 11.18
C GLU A 89 -12.46 -2.48 11.54
N PHE A 90 -13.27 -2.73 10.52
CA PHE A 90 -14.56 -3.40 10.64
C PHE A 90 -14.57 -4.61 9.72
N ASP A 91 -14.77 -5.81 10.28
CA ASP A 91 -14.89 -7.05 9.50
C ASP A 91 -16.05 -7.91 10.03
N LYS A 92 -16.12 -9.17 9.57
CA LYS A 92 -17.13 -10.14 10.00
C LYS A 92 -17.16 -10.40 11.51
N ASN A 93 -16.13 -9.99 12.26
CA ASN A 93 -16.05 -10.10 13.71
C ASN A 93 -16.39 -8.76 14.40
N GLY A 94 -16.96 -7.80 13.68
CA GLY A 94 -17.31 -6.49 14.19
C GLY A 94 -16.16 -5.49 14.15
N LEU A 95 -16.37 -4.37 14.84
CA LEU A 95 -15.38 -3.30 14.97
C LEU A 95 -14.23 -3.72 15.89
N ARG A 96 -12.98 -3.48 15.49
CA ARG A 96 -11.80 -3.84 16.27
C ARG A 96 -10.79 -2.70 16.35
N HIS A 97 -10.11 -2.63 17.49
CA HIS A 97 -9.00 -1.71 17.75
C HIS A 97 -7.76 -2.52 18.17
N HIS A 98 -6.66 -2.43 17.42
CA HIS A 98 -5.46 -3.20 17.75
C HIS A 98 -4.18 -2.64 17.08
N ALA A 99 -3.04 -3.22 17.42
CA ALA A 99 -1.73 -2.94 16.82
C ALA A 99 -1.19 -4.20 16.10
N SER A 100 -1.96 -4.76 15.18
CA SER A 100 -1.67 -6.08 14.60
C SER A 100 -0.58 -6.00 13.54
N LEU A 101 0.35 -6.97 13.58
CA LEU A 101 1.38 -7.16 12.56
C LEU A 101 0.82 -7.53 11.19
N GLN A 102 -0.45 -7.97 11.10
CA GLN A 102 -1.12 -8.23 9.83
C GLN A 102 -1.28 -6.97 8.97
N TRP A 103 -1.13 -5.79 9.58
CA TRP A 103 -1.08 -4.50 8.91
C TRP A 103 0.37 -4.00 8.67
N GLY A 104 1.31 -4.95 8.52
CA GLY A 104 2.74 -4.68 8.28
C GLY A 104 3.12 -4.51 6.80
N GLN A 105 2.22 -4.83 5.88
CA GLN A 105 2.42 -4.66 4.43
C GLN A 105 1.17 -4.04 3.80
N CYS A 106 1.00 -2.74 4.03
CA CYS A 106 -0.17 -1.97 3.60
C CYS A 106 0.20 -0.96 2.52
N LEU A 107 -0.78 -0.56 1.71
CA LEU A 107 -0.67 0.65 0.91
C LEU A 107 -1.30 1.81 1.66
N LEU A 108 -0.57 2.91 1.75
CA LEU A 108 -1.09 4.17 2.26
C LEU A 108 -1.91 4.87 1.18
N LEU A 109 -3.20 5.08 1.43
CA LEU A 109 -4.05 5.84 0.51
C LEU A 109 -3.78 7.34 0.69
N ASP A 110 -3.98 7.82 1.92
CA ASP A 110 -3.72 9.19 2.34
C ASP A 110 -3.60 9.30 3.87
N ARG A 111 -3.16 10.45 4.36
CA ARG A 111 -3.13 10.79 5.79
C ARG A 111 -3.47 12.25 6.06
N ALA A 112 -4.12 12.51 7.20
CA ALA A 112 -4.33 13.86 7.67
C ALA A 112 -3.05 14.43 8.34
N PRO A 113 -2.80 15.75 8.24
CA PRO A 113 -1.65 16.38 8.87
C PRO A 113 -1.83 16.51 10.39
N GLY A 114 -0.74 16.83 11.10
CA GLY A 114 -0.70 16.92 12.56
C GLY A 114 -1.85 17.72 13.22
N PRO A 115 -2.25 18.90 12.69
CA PRO A 115 -3.35 19.68 13.27
C PRO A 115 -4.72 18.99 13.28
N TRP A 116 -4.91 17.94 12.47
CA TRP A 116 -6.17 17.20 12.40
C TRP A 116 -6.28 16.06 13.41
N ARG A 117 -5.23 15.78 14.20
CA ARG A 117 -5.16 14.60 15.08
C ARG A 117 -6.35 14.50 16.05
N ASP A 118 -6.67 15.58 16.75
CA ASP A 118 -7.73 15.57 17.75
C ASP A 118 -9.11 15.40 17.12
N HIS A 119 -9.36 16.11 16.01
CA HIS A 119 -10.60 16.01 15.24
C HIS A 119 -10.75 14.61 14.62
N TRP A 120 -9.68 14.07 14.04
CA TRP A 120 -9.63 12.72 13.48
C TRP A 120 -10.03 11.67 14.52
N ASP A 121 -9.40 11.70 15.69
CA ASP A 121 -9.70 10.74 16.75
C ASP A 121 -11.09 10.97 17.37
N ALA A 122 -11.57 12.21 17.48
CA ALA A 122 -12.90 12.52 17.97
C ALA A 122 -14.00 12.01 17.03
N THR A 123 -13.89 12.29 15.72
CA THR A 123 -14.80 11.77 14.71
C THR A 123 -14.77 10.25 14.66
N LEU A 124 -13.57 9.64 14.67
CA LEU A 124 -13.44 8.19 14.64
C LEU A 124 -14.11 7.55 15.85
N ARG A 125 -13.89 8.10 17.07
CA ARG A 125 -14.60 7.64 18.28
C ARG A 125 -16.12 7.77 18.15
N SER A 126 -16.61 8.87 17.59
CA SER A 126 -18.05 9.08 17.40
C SER A 126 -18.66 8.04 16.47
N VAL A 127 -18.00 7.76 15.34
CA VAL A 127 -18.46 6.75 14.36
C VAL A 127 -18.40 5.36 14.95
N CYS A 128 -17.31 5.02 15.66
CA CYS A 128 -17.15 3.75 16.34
C CYS A 128 -18.22 3.49 17.43
N ALA A 129 -18.85 4.54 17.97
CA ALA A 129 -19.89 4.42 18.98
C ALA A 129 -21.30 4.22 18.38
N GLU A 130 -21.45 4.23 17.06
CA GLU A 130 -22.73 3.89 16.41
C GLU A 130 -23.00 2.37 16.53
N ASP A 131 -24.24 2.00 16.89
CA ASP A 131 -24.62 0.59 17.17
C ASP A 131 -24.51 -0.34 15.95
N CYS A 132 -24.42 0.21 14.75
CA CYS A 132 -24.43 -0.55 13.50
C CYS A 132 -23.10 -1.23 13.15
N TRP A 133 -22.05 -1.10 13.97
CA TRP A 133 -20.74 -1.73 13.73
C TRP A 133 -20.55 -3.06 14.47
N SER A 134 -21.65 -3.80 14.65
CA SER A 134 -21.65 -5.14 15.24
C SER A 134 -21.30 -6.23 14.21
N PRO A 135 -20.84 -7.41 14.65
CA PRO A 135 -20.71 -8.58 13.78
C PRO A 135 -22.02 -8.95 13.07
N GLU A 136 -23.16 -8.79 13.75
CA GLU A 136 -24.50 -9.16 13.27
C GLU A 136 -24.96 -8.26 12.11
N ASP A 137 -24.49 -7.02 12.09
CA ASP A 137 -24.80 -6.04 11.04
C ASP A 137 -23.91 -6.18 9.81
N TYR A 138 -22.82 -6.95 9.88
CA TYR A 138 -21.88 -7.09 8.76
C TYR A 138 -22.55 -7.70 7.52
N ARG A 139 -22.38 -7.04 6.38
CA ARG A 139 -22.84 -7.46 5.05
C ARG A 139 -21.74 -7.21 4.02
N GLU A 140 -21.16 -8.28 3.49
CA GLU A 140 -20.02 -8.23 2.56
C GLU A 140 -20.19 -7.21 1.41
N ASN A 141 -21.41 -7.05 0.87
CA ASN A 141 -21.66 -6.18 -0.28
C ASN A 141 -22.08 -4.75 0.07
N SER A 142 -22.66 -4.52 1.25
CA SER A 142 -23.31 -3.24 1.59
C SER A 142 -22.82 -2.61 2.88
N HIS A 143 -22.45 -3.41 3.89
CA HIS A 143 -22.04 -2.94 5.21
C HIS A 143 -20.79 -3.68 5.67
N ASN A 144 -19.63 -3.18 5.28
CA ASN A 144 -18.34 -3.85 5.38
C ASN A 144 -17.23 -2.84 5.75
N CYS A 145 -15.97 -3.28 5.75
CA CYS A 145 -14.83 -2.40 6.01
C CYS A 145 -14.84 -1.12 5.17
N TYR A 146 -15.31 -1.20 3.92
CA TYR A 146 -15.36 -0.06 3.02
C TYR A 146 -16.43 0.94 3.43
N SER A 147 -17.66 0.50 3.74
CA SER A 147 -18.70 1.42 4.21
C SER A 147 -18.31 2.10 5.52
N PHE A 148 -17.64 1.39 6.43
CA PHE A 148 -17.10 1.95 7.68
C PHE A 148 -16.14 3.11 7.41
N VAL A 149 -15.12 2.89 6.58
CA VAL A 149 -14.14 3.94 6.27
C VAL A 149 -14.77 5.10 5.53
N LEU A 150 -15.68 4.85 4.58
CA LEU A 150 -16.38 5.93 3.87
C LEU A 150 -17.24 6.78 4.80
N LYS A 151 -18.00 6.15 5.71
CA LYS A 151 -18.81 6.86 6.73
C LYS A 151 -17.92 7.72 7.62
N PHE A 152 -16.83 7.16 8.15
CA PHE A 152 -15.86 7.93 8.93
C PHE A 152 -15.31 9.13 8.16
N LEU A 153 -14.90 8.94 6.92
CA LEU A 153 -14.35 10.02 6.10
C LEU A 153 -15.40 11.07 5.77
N VAL A 154 -16.65 10.70 5.47
CA VAL A 154 -17.72 11.67 5.24
C VAL A 154 -17.94 12.56 6.46
N ASP A 155 -17.99 11.96 7.66
CA ASP A 155 -18.16 12.70 8.93
C ASP A 155 -16.95 13.56 9.29
N LEU A 156 -15.75 13.15 8.86
CA LEU A 156 -14.51 13.88 9.14
C LEU A 156 -14.47 15.24 8.43
N GLY A 157 -15.00 15.34 7.21
CA GLY A 157 -15.00 16.59 6.44
C GLY A 157 -13.61 17.07 5.96
N TYR A 158 -12.64 16.17 5.82
CA TYR A 158 -11.26 16.44 5.40
C TYR A 158 -11.07 16.43 3.86
N GLY A 159 -10.96 17.61 3.26
CA GLY A 159 -10.33 17.81 1.95
C GLY A 159 -10.87 16.96 0.79
N SER A 160 -9.98 16.45 -0.07
CA SER A 160 -10.32 15.53 -1.16
C SER A 160 -10.76 14.17 -0.62
N LEU A 161 -10.15 13.69 0.46
CA LEU A 161 -10.44 12.38 1.04
C LEU A 161 -11.93 12.22 1.39
N SER A 162 -12.50 13.19 2.11
CA SER A 162 -13.91 13.20 2.50
C SER A 162 -14.85 13.55 1.35
N ARG A 163 -14.41 14.32 0.35
CA ARG A 163 -15.20 14.57 -0.85
C ARG A 163 -15.36 13.31 -1.68
N ALA A 164 -14.26 12.59 -1.91
CA ALA A 164 -14.28 11.33 -2.66
C ALA A 164 -15.08 10.24 -1.94
N ALA A 165 -15.03 10.23 -0.60
CA ALA A 165 -15.69 9.22 0.21
C ALA A 165 -17.23 9.17 0.08
N LYS A 166 -17.85 10.21 -0.48
CA LYS A 166 -19.29 10.25 -0.78
C LYS A 166 -19.73 9.28 -1.88
N SER A 167 -18.78 8.73 -2.65
CA SER A 167 -19.04 7.74 -3.68
C SER A 167 -18.02 6.60 -3.61
N ARG A 168 -18.52 5.38 -3.46
CA ARG A 168 -17.71 4.15 -3.47
C ARG A 168 -16.82 4.06 -4.72
N THR A 169 -17.36 4.42 -5.88
CA THR A 169 -16.61 4.37 -7.15
C THR A 169 -15.56 5.47 -7.20
N HIS A 170 -15.93 6.70 -6.83
CA HIS A 170 -15.03 7.84 -6.92
C HIS A 170 -13.83 7.71 -5.98
N PHE A 171 -14.07 7.27 -4.73
CA PHE A 171 -12.98 7.01 -3.79
C PHE A 171 -12.04 5.91 -4.31
N CYS A 172 -12.57 4.88 -4.97
CA CYS A 172 -11.76 3.83 -5.56
C CYS A 172 -10.87 4.36 -6.68
N GLU A 173 -11.44 5.13 -7.61
CA GLU A 173 -10.73 5.74 -8.74
C GLU A 173 -9.62 6.70 -8.30
N GLU A 174 -9.89 7.54 -7.30
CA GLU A 174 -8.96 8.59 -6.88
C GLU A 174 -7.87 8.06 -5.93
N PHE A 175 -8.21 7.16 -5.01
CA PHE A 175 -7.29 6.75 -3.94
C PHE A 175 -6.81 5.30 -4.06
N ILE A 176 -7.66 4.35 -4.44
CA ILE A 176 -7.29 2.92 -4.43
C ILE A 176 -6.55 2.53 -5.71
N ILE A 177 -7.15 2.74 -6.88
CA ILE A 177 -6.62 2.31 -8.18
C ILE A 177 -5.20 2.84 -8.44
N PRO A 178 -4.85 4.11 -8.17
CA PRO A 178 -3.50 4.61 -8.42
C PRO A 178 -2.45 3.91 -7.55
N ARG A 179 -2.79 3.62 -6.29
CA ARG A 179 -1.89 2.97 -5.32
C ARG A 179 -1.67 1.50 -5.66
N THR A 180 -2.74 0.77 -5.99
CA THR A 180 -2.66 -0.65 -6.37
C THR A 180 -1.97 -0.82 -7.72
N THR A 181 -2.20 0.08 -8.68
CA THR A 181 -1.49 0.07 -9.98
C THR A 181 0.01 0.30 -9.81
N SER A 182 0.40 1.30 -9.01
CA SER A 182 1.80 1.56 -8.72
C SER A 182 2.47 0.38 -8.00
N ALA A 183 1.81 -0.17 -6.98
CA ALA A 183 2.28 -1.35 -6.25
C ALA A 183 2.40 -2.57 -7.17
N GLY A 184 1.47 -2.75 -8.11
CA GLY A 184 1.48 -3.83 -9.09
C GLY A 184 2.75 -3.88 -9.94
N LYS A 185 3.34 -2.73 -10.28
CA LYS A 185 4.64 -2.65 -10.98
C LYS A 185 5.76 -3.26 -10.12
N TYR A 186 5.81 -2.88 -8.84
CA TYR A 186 6.80 -3.40 -7.90
C TYR A 186 6.60 -4.91 -7.67
N ILE A 187 5.36 -5.36 -7.45
CA ILE A 187 5.02 -6.78 -7.25
C ILE A 187 5.42 -7.60 -8.47
N SER A 188 5.12 -7.13 -9.69
CA SER A 188 5.49 -7.80 -10.93
C SER A 188 7.00 -7.94 -11.07
N LEU A 189 7.73 -6.86 -10.80
CA LEU A 189 9.20 -6.86 -10.81
C LEU A 189 9.77 -7.83 -9.79
N TYR A 190 9.31 -7.78 -8.54
CA TYR A 190 9.71 -8.71 -7.48
C TYR A 190 9.51 -10.17 -7.89
N ARG A 191 8.35 -10.51 -8.44
CA ARG A 191 8.03 -11.89 -8.85
C ARG A 191 8.94 -12.36 -10.00
N LYS A 192 9.27 -11.49 -10.95
CA LYS A 192 10.25 -11.78 -12.02
C LYS A 192 11.64 -12.05 -11.43
N LEU A 193 12.08 -11.22 -10.48
CA LEU A 193 13.37 -11.39 -9.80
C LEU A 193 13.42 -12.65 -8.94
N LYS A 194 12.36 -12.95 -8.19
CA LYS A 194 12.27 -14.18 -7.38
C LYS A 194 12.42 -15.44 -8.24
N LYS A 195 11.98 -15.40 -9.50
CA LYS A 195 12.11 -16.52 -10.45
C LYS A 195 13.49 -16.59 -11.12
N ASN A 196 14.05 -15.45 -11.53
CA ASN A 196 15.19 -15.40 -12.46
C ASN A 196 16.49 -14.84 -11.85
N GLY A 197 16.45 -14.31 -10.63
CA GLY A 197 17.55 -13.59 -9.96
C GLY A 197 17.80 -12.18 -10.51
N ILE A 198 17.79 -12.02 -11.84
CA ILE A 198 18.04 -10.77 -12.56
C ILE A 198 16.89 -10.49 -13.52
N TYR A 199 16.52 -9.21 -13.66
CA TYR A 199 15.60 -8.74 -14.68
C TYR A 199 16.23 -7.61 -15.48
N VAL A 200 16.30 -7.79 -16.81
CA VAL A 200 16.83 -6.78 -17.74
C VAL A 200 15.66 -6.14 -18.47
N ASP A 201 15.46 -4.84 -18.22
CA ASP A 201 14.44 -4.04 -18.87
C ASP A 201 15.01 -3.39 -20.13
N ARG A 202 14.56 -3.88 -21.29
CA ARG A 202 14.95 -3.42 -22.62
C ARG A 202 13.94 -2.47 -23.25
N THR A 203 12.95 -2.01 -22.49
CA THR A 203 11.96 -1.07 -23.02
C THR A 203 12.69 0.22 -23.41
N LYS A 204 12.63 0.60 -24.68
CA LYS A 204 13.22 1.86 -25.16
C LYS A 204 12.50 3.02 -24.46
N MET A 205 13.27 3.96 -23.91
CA MET A 205 12.72 5.27 -23.59
C MET A 205 12.55 5.97 -24.93
N ASP A 206 11.31 6.03 -25.41
CA ASP A 206 10.92 6.95 -26.48
C ASP A 206 10.93 8.39 -25.96
#